data_AF-A0A2G6ET27-F1
#
_entry.id   AF-A0A2G6ET27-F1
#
_cell.length_a   1.000
_cell.length_b   1.000
_cell.length_c   1.000
_cell.angle_alpha   90.00
_cell.angle_beta   90.00
_cell.angle_gamma   90.00
#
_symmetry.space_group_name_H-M   'P 1'
#
loop_
_entity.id
_entity.type
_entity.pdbx_description
1 polymer ?
#
loop_
_entity_poly.entity_id
_entity_poly.type
_entity_poly.pdbx_seq_one_letter_code
_entity_poly.pdbx_strand_id
1 'polypeptide(L)'
;MTDCLWGATDGMNEDGLAISLTFGGAAAVGEGFGIPLIIRYILEFCSNVDEAAAVFSRVPTHMAYNVTMLDKSGRFLTAFISPNNPPAIRPVPVATNHQGMDRYQPRHIETQTVEREQLLNHCFADGNMDEDKILNLFMHPPLYTNRYANGFGTVFTSHYRPATGEVYYYWPNDMWDCSFSTFVDSSRLVNFTPWGAVMEKGLMPAVK
;
A
#
# COMPACT_ATOMS: atom_id res chain seq x y z
N MET A 1 -3.52 13.43 11.60
CA MET A 1 -2.11 13.25 11.21
C MET A 1 -2.14 13.14 9.70
N THR A 2 -1.67 14.16 9.00
CA THR A 2 -1.57 14.12 7.54
C THR A 2 -0.29 13.37 7.24
N ASP A 3 -0.40 12.08 6.90
CA ASP A 3 0.74 11.39 6.32
C ASP A 3 1.10 12.15 5.04
N CYS A 4 2.37 12.56 4.94
CA CYS A 4 2.95 13.09 3.72
C CYS A 4 2.26 14.39 3.23
N LEU A 5 2.55 15.51 3.92
CA LEU A 5 2.12 16.88 3.59
C LEU A 5 2.07 17.17 2.07
N TRP A 6 2.98 16.55 1.31
CA TRP A 6 3.00 16.55 -0.15
C TRP A 6 3.48 15.18 -0.68
N GLY A 7 2.75 14.58 -1.63
CA GLY A 7 3.09 13.29 -2.28
C GLY A 7 1.91 12.32 -2.38
N ALA A 8 2.20 11.03 -2.52
CA ALA A 8 1.23 9.94 -2.55
C ALA A 8 1.68 8.76 -1.68
N THR A 9 0.75 8.11 -0.97
CA THR A 9 1.01 6.95 -0.11
C THR A 9 0.79 5.61 -0.81
N ASP A 10 -0.04 5.61 -1.84
CA ASP A 10 -0.37 4.52 -2.77
C ASP A 10 -1.09 5.16 -3.97
N GLY A 11 -1.48 4.37 -4.97
CA GLY A 11 -2.32 4.87 -6.05
C GLY A 11 -2.18 4.12 -7.35
N MET A 12 -2.90 4.59 -8.36
CA MET A 12 -2.83 4.10 -9.74
C MET A 12 -2.91 5.28 -10.70
N ASN A 13 -2.24 5.19 -11.84
CA ASN A 13 -2.33 6.20 -12.90
C ASN A 13 -3.14 5.71 -14.12
N GLU A 14 -3.42 6.64 -15.05
CA GLU A 14 -4.27 6.39 -16.23
C GLU A 14 -3.69 5.37 -17.21
N ASP A 15 -2.37 5.14 -17.18
CA ASP A 15 -1.72 4.12 -17.99
C ASP A 15 -1.95 2.69 -17.45
N GLY A 16 -2.44 2.58 -16.21
CA GLY A 16 -2.69 1.34 -15.51
C GLY A 16 -1.46 0.83 -14.75
N LEU A 17 -0.62 1.72 -14.22
CA LEU A 17 0.40 1.39 -13.21
C LEU A 17 -0.16 1.68 -11.81
N ALA A 18 -0.23 0.65 -10.96
CA ALA A 18 -0.63 0.73 -9.57
C ALA A 18 0.55 0.49 -8.61
N ILE A 19 0.56 1.18 -7.48
CA ILE A 19 1.62 1.16 -6.47
C ILE A 19 1.03 1.05 -5.07
N SER A 20 1.58 0.13 -4.28
CA SER A 20 1.35 0.07 -2.83
C SER A 20 2.66 0.25 -2.07
N LEU A 21 2.61 0.94 -0.94
CA LEU A 21 3.75 1.24 -0.08
C LEU A 21 3.62 0.58 1.29
N THR A 22 4.74 0.09 1.80
CA THR A 22 4.89 -0.22 3.23
C THR A 22 6.29 0.16 3.73
N PHE A 23 6.40 0.42 5.02
CA PHE A 23 7.69 0.68 5.67
C PHE A 23 8.63 -0.53 5.59
N GLY A 24 9.92 -0.32 5.34
CA GLY A 24 10.90 -1.39 5.16
C GLY A 24 11.45 -2.01 6.45
N GLY A 25 11.08 -1.50 7.62
CA GLY A 25 11.45 -2.07 8.92
C GLY A 25 12.77 -1.57 9.52
N ALA A 26 13.57 -0.80 8.77
CA ALA A 26 14.80 -0.21 9.28
C ALA A 26 14.63 1.26 9.67
N ALA A 27 15.05 1.62 10.88
CA ALA A 27 15.02 3.00 11.39
C ALA A 27 16.16 3.89 10.83
N ALA A 28 17.04 3.33 10.00
CA ALA A 28 18.14 4.06 9.39
C ALA A 28 17.59 5.17 8.47
N VAL A 29 18.13 6.37 8.64
CA VAL A 29 17.86 7.53 7.79
C VAL A 29 19.15 7.90 7.08
N GLY A 30 19.06 8.23 5.79
CA GLY A 30 20.18 8.70 5.00
C GLY A 30 19.77 9.80 4.02
N GLU A 31 20.68 10.20 3.15
CA GLU A 31 20.38 11.18 2.11
C GLU A 31 19.50 10.56 1.01
N GLY A 32 18.42 11.25 0.66
CA GLY A 32 17.50 10.83 -0.38
C GLY A 32 16.16 11.55 -0.29
N PHE A 33 15.22 11.16 -1.15
CA PHE A 33 13.89 11.76 -1.19
C PHE A 33 12.93 11.07 -0.22
N GLY A 34 11.93 11.83 0.23
CA GLY A 34 10.73 11.29 0.86
C GLY A 34 10.02 10.32 -0.08
N ILE A 35 9.73 9.09 0.37
CA ILE A 35 9.02 8.11 -0.46
C ILE A 35 7.71 8.63 -1.08
N PRO A 36 6.93 9.53 -0.44
CA PRO A 36 5.69 10.02 -1.06
C PRO A 36 5.94 10.83 -2.32
N LEU A 37 7.07 11.55 -2.39
CA LEU A 37 7.48 12.28 -3.58
C LEU A 37 7.96 11.34 -4.68
N ILE A 38 8.67 10.27 -4.31
CA ILE A 38 9.11 9.25 -5.26
C ILE A 38 7.90 8.55 -5.87
N ILE A 39 6.92 8.15 -5.05
CA ILE A 39 5.68 7.52 -5.54
C ILE A 39 4.92 8.48 -6.44
N ARG A 40 4.74 9.74 -6.03
CA ARG A 40 4.07 10.74 -6.87
C ARG A 40 4.78 10.90 -8.20
N TYR A 41 6.11 11.00 -8.19
CA TYR A 41 6.92 11.08 -9.40
C TYR A 41 6.74 9.86 -10.32
N ILE A 42 6.74 8.64 -9.76
CA ILE A 42 6.52 7.43 -10.56
C ILE A 42 5.11 7.41 -11.16
N LEU A 43 4.07 7.68 -10.36
CA LEU A 43 2.68 7.69 -10.86
C LEU A 43 2.45 8.76 -11.92
N GLU A 44 3.18 9.87 -11.87
CA GLU A 44 3.06 10.97 -12.84
C GLU A 44 3.82 10.70 -14.15
N PHE A 45 4.95 9.97 -14.11
CA PHE A 45 5.89 9.90 -15.24
C PHE A 45 6.23 8.48 -15.73
N CYS A 46 5.66 7.42 -15.15
CA CYS A 46 5.89 6.04 -15.59
C CYS A 46 4.59 5.36 -15.99
N SER A 47 4.60 4.65 -17.10
CA SER A 47 3.41 3.98 -17.64
C SER A 47 3.32 2.49 -17.26
N ASN A 48 4.40 1.89 -16.77
CA ASN A 48 4.47 0.46 -16.49
C ASN A 48 5.50 0.12 -15.39
N VAL A 49 5.52 -1.15 -14.98
CA VAL A 49 6.38 -1.64 -13.90
C VAL A 49 7.89 -1.54 -14.22
N ASP A 50 8.29 -1.66 -15.49
CA ASP A 50 9.71 -1.54 -15.87
C ASP A 50 10.25 -0.12 -15.72
N GLU A 51 9.49 0.86 -16.19
CA GLU A 51 9.82 2.28 -16.03
C GLU A 51 9.90 2.66 -14.54
N ALA A 52 8.91 2.23 -13.76
CA ALA A 52 8.88 2.44 -12.32
C ALA A 52 10.08 1.80 -11.60
N ALA A 53 10.44 0.56 -11.95
CA ALA A 53 11.62 -0.11 -11.43
C ALA A 53 12.92 0.64 -11.78
N ALA A 54 13.02 1.19 -12.99
CA ALA A 54 14.18 1.97 -13.41
C ALA A 54 14.36 3.26 -12.60
N VAL A 55 13.27 3.87 -12.10
CA VAL A 55 13.34 5.05 -11.21
C VAL A 55 14.10 4.72 -9.93
N PHE A 56 13.80 3.58 -9.27
CA PHE A 56 14.44 3.20 -8.01
C PHE A 56 15.95 2.98 -8.12
N SER A 57 16.46 2.69 -9.32
CA SER A 57 17.90 2.56 -9.57
C SER A 57 18.67 3.88 -9.58
N ARG A 58 17.97 5.02 -9.69
CA ARG A 58 18.60 6.35 -9.81
C ARG A 58 18.05 7.40 -8.84
N VAL A 59 16.91 7.16 -8.20
CA VAL A 59 16.33 8.07 -7.20
C VAL A 59 16.56 7.50 -5.80
N PRO A 60 17.43 8.11 -4.98
CA PRO A 60 17.68 7.63 -3.63
C PRO A 60 16.49 7.90 -2.70
N THR A 61 16.26 6.99 -1.76
CA THR A 61 15.29 7.16 -0.66
C THR A 61 16.00 7.51 0.64
N HIS A 62 15.41 8.39 1.43
CA HIS A 62 15.93 8.76 2.75
C HIS A 62 15.68 7.72 3.85
N MET A 63 14.79 6.74 3.63
CA MET A 63 14.45 5.66 4.57
C MET A 63 14.16 4.34 3.86
N ALA A 64 14.02 3.25 4.63
CA ALA A 64 13.69 1.94 4.08
C ALA A 64 12.20 1.77 3.78
N TYR A 65 11.87 1.27 2.59
CA TYR A 65 10.51 1.00 2.13
C TYR A 65 10.43 -0.25 1.26
N ASN A 66 9.26 -0.88 1.25
CA ASN A 66 8.91 -1.89 0.26
C ASN A 66 7.80 -1.31 -0.62
N VAL A 67 8.05 -1.27 -1.93
CA VAL A 67 7.11 -0.72 -2.90
C VAL A 67 6.75 -1.81 -3.90
N THR A 68 5.50 -2.26 -3.86
CA THR A 68 4.96 -3.22 -4.83
C THR A 68 4.28 -2.45 -5.96
N MET A 69 4.64 -2.79 -7.19
CA MET A 69 4.14 -2.18 -8.41
C MET A 69 3.47 -3.25 -9.26
N LEU A 70 2.33 -2.94 -9.86
CA LEU A 70 1.55 -3.81 -10.74
C LEU A 70 1.07 -3.01 -11.95
N ASP A 71 1.19 -3.55 -13.16
CA ASP A 71 0.62 -2.92 -14.36
C ASP A 71 -0.59 -3.69 -14.94
N LYS A 72 -1.28 -3.07 -15.90
CA LYS A 72 -2.44 -3.64 -16.60
C LYS A 72 -2.18 -4.95 -17.34
N SER A 73 -0.92 -5.32 -17.59
CA SER A 73 -0.58 -6.64 -18.16
C SER A 73 -0.60 -7.76 -17.12
N GLY A 74 -0.74 -7.41 -15.83
CA GLY A 74 -0.63 -8.33 -14.71
C GLY A 74 0.82 -8.54 -14.23
N ARG A 75 1.79 -7.85 -14.83
CA ARG A 75 3.18 -7.90 -14.40
C ARG A 75 3.34 -7.12 -13.09
N PHE A 76 4.08 -7.70 -12.14
CA PHE A 76 4.37 -7.04 -10.87
C PHE A 76 5.84 -7.19 -10.47
N LEU A 77 6.34 -6.19 -9.74
CA LEU A 77 7.64 -6.21 -9.07
C LEU A 77 7.52 -5.53 -7.71
N THR A 78 8.28 -6.01 -6.73
CA THR A 78 8.47 -5.34 -5.45
C THR A 78 9.89 -4.82 -5.34
N ALA A 79 10.04 -3.51 -5.17
CA ALA A 79 11.28 -2.83 -4.87
C ALA A 79 11.48 -2.73 -3.35
N PHE A 80 12.52 -3.38 -2.85
CA PHE A 80 12.99 -3.25 -1.48
C PHE A 80 14.13 -2.24 -1.49
N ILE A 81 13.85 -1.05 -0.96
CA ILE A 81 14.77 0.10 -1.01
C ILE A 81 15.16 0.51 0.39
N SER A 82 16.39 1.01 0.55
CA SER A 82 16.89 1.62 1.77
C SER A 82 18.01 2.62 1.46
N PRO A 83 18.32 3.56 2.37
CA PRO A 83 19.37 4.53 2.14
C PRO A 83 20.72 3.84 1.99
N ASN A 84 21.57 4.37 1.11
CA ASN A 84 22.95 3.91 0.88
C ASN A 84 23.11 2.45 0.42
N ASN A 85 22.02 1.74 0.10
CA ASN A 85 22.07 0.39 -0.44
C ASN A 85 21.45 0.36 -1.84
N PRO A 86 21.99 -0.46 -2.77
CA PRO A 86 21.33 -0.70 -4.04
C PRO A 86 19.91 -1.25 -3.83
N PRO A 87 18.93 -0.84 -4.66
CA PRO A 87 17.57 -1.36 -4.57
C PRO A 87 17.57 -2.86 -4.94
N ALA A 88 16.86 -3.67 -4.16
CA ALA A 88 16.60 -5.06 -4.50
C ALA A 88 15.20 -5.17 -5.12
N ILE A 89 15.11 -5.36 -6.43
CA ILE A 89 13.83 -5.43 -7.15
C ILE A 89 13.56 -6.88 -7.57
N ARG A 90 12.43 -7.44 -7.13
CA ARG A 90 12.12 -8.87 -7.31
C ARG A 90 10.62 -9.10 -7.60
N PRO A 91 10.25 -10.15 -8.34
CA PRO A 91 8.84 -10.52 -8.58
C PRO A 91 8.26 -11.23 -7.35
N VAL A 92 8.07 -10.48 -6.25
CA VAL A 92 7.47 -10.98 -5.01
C VAL A 92 6.11 -10.29 -4.81
N PRO A 93 5.00 -11.05 -4.70
CA PRO A 93 3.66 -10.47 -4.64
C PRO A 93 3.26 -10.00 -3.23
N VAL A 94 4.03 -10.38 -2.20
CA VAL A 94 3.75 -10.06 -0.80
C VAL A 94 4.87 -9.20 -0.23
N ALA A 95 4.50 -8.07 0.35
CA ALA A 95 5.39 -7.23 1.14
C ALA A 95 4.68 -6.74 2.39
N THR A 96 5.29 -6.94 3.56
CA THR A 96 4.83 -6.36 4.83
C THR A 96 5.86 -5.37 5.37
N ASN A 97 5.81 -5.02 6.65
CA ASN A 97 6.55 -3.90 7.23
C ASN A 97 7.98 -4.25 7.64
N HIS A 98 8.69 -5.08 6.86
CA HIS A 98 10.05 -5.53 7.19
C HIS A 98 10.88 -5.90 5.95
N GLN A 99 12.20 -5.98 6.11
CA GLN A 99 13.18 -6.44 5.12
C GLN A 99 14.17 -7.40 5.78
N GLY A 100 14.66 -8.38 5.02
CA GLY A 100 15.76 -9.26 5.45
C GLY A 100 15.54 -9.97 6.80
N MET A 101 16.60 -10.04 7.60
CA MET A 101 16.65 -10.75 8.90
C MET A 101 16.22 -9.90 10.10
N ASP A 102 15.90 -8.62 9.91
CA ASP A 102 15.51 -7.70 10.99
C ASP A 102 14.09 -7.94 11.54
N ARG A 103 13.56 -9.15 11.37
CA ARG A 103 12.17 -9.56 11.62
C ARG A 103 11.74 -9.54 13.10
N TYR A 104 12.68 -9.44 14.03
CA TYR A 104 12.45 -9.62 15.47
C TYR A 104 12.55 -8.34 16.31
N GLN A 105 12.46 -7.17 15.70
CA GLN A 105 12.33 -5.92 16.44
C GLN A 105 10.98 -5.88 17.21
N PRO A 106 10.88 -5.24 18.39
CA PRO A 106 9.64 -5.20 19.18
C PRO A 106 8.42 -4.72 18.37
N ARG A 107 8.60 -3.70 17.52
CA ARG A 107 7.55 -3.17 16.63
C ARG A 107 7.07 -4.20 15.59
N HIS A 108 7.93 -5.12 15.16
CA HIS A 108 7.57 -6.16 14.19
C HIS A 108 6.62 -7.19 14.81
N ILE A 109 6.87 -7.55 16.08
CA ILE A 109 6.00 -8.42 16.87
C ILE A 109 4.67 -7.71 17.13
N GLU A 110 4.71 -6.45 17.56
CA GLU A 110 3.49 -5.67 17.82
C GLU A 110 2.58 -5.57 16.58
N THR A 111 3.16 -5.41 15.39
CA THR A 111 2.43 -5.25 14.12
C THR A 111 2.18 -6.57 13.37
N GLN A 112 2.59 -7.71 13.95
CA GLN A 112 2.46 -9.06 13.38
C GLN A 112 2.94 -9.13 11.92
N THR A 113 4.05 -8.45 11.61
CA THR A 113 4.51 -8.25 10.22
C THR A 113 4.93 -9.56 9.55
N VAL A 114 5.47 -10.50 10.33
CA VAL A 114 5.91 -11.82 9.85
C VAL A 114 4.71 -12.74 9.68
N GLU A 115 3.78 -12.75 10.62
CA GLU A 115 2.57 -13.56 10.60
C GLU A 115 1.67 -13.18 9.41
N ARG A 116 1.54 -11.87 9.12
CA ARG A 116 0.84 -11.38 7.92
C ARG A 116 1.53 -11.82 6.62
N GLU A 117 2.85 -11.75 6.56
CA GLU A 117 3.62 -12.21 5.40
C GLU A 117 3.44 -13.72 5.18
N GLN A 118 3.54 -14.51 6.25
CA GLN A 118 3.37 -15.97 6.22
C GLN A 118 1.97 -16.39 5.79
N LEU A 119 0.94 -15.74 6.35
CA LEU A 119 -0.45 -15.97 5.97
C LEU A 119 -0.63 -15.76 4.45
N LEU A 120 -0.24 -14.59 3.94
CA LEU A 120 -0.40 -14.27 2.52
C LEU A 120 0.40 -15.22 1.62
N ASN A 121 1.65 -15.53 1.98
CA ASN A 121 2.46 -16.48 1.21
C ASN A 121 1.86 -17.89 1.18
N HIS A 122 1.28 -18.36 2.30
CA HIS A 122 0.59 -19.64 2.33
C HIS A 122 -0.63 -19.65 1.40
N CYS A 123 -1.43 -18.57 1.43
CA CYS A 123 -2.57 -18.40 0.54
C CYS A 123 -2.18 -18.43 -0.95
N PHE A 124 -1.07 -17.79 -1.32
CA PHE A 124 -0.56 -17.84 -2.70
C PHE A 124 -0.01 -19.23 -3.08
N ALA A 125 0.61 -19.94 -2.14
CA ALA A 125 1.15 -21.28 -2.39
C ALA A 125 0.05 -22.34 -2.56
N ASP A 126 -1.06 -22.20 -1.84
CA ASP A 126 -2.18 -23.14 -1.90
C ASP A 126 -2.95 -23.09 -3.23
N GLY A 127 -2.82 -22.01 -4.00
CA GLY A 127 -3.37 -21.87 -5.35
C GLY A 127 -4.91 -21.82 -5.46
N ASN A 128 -5.63 -21.94 -4.33
CA ASN A 128 -7.10 -21.93 -4.26
C ASN A 128 -7.68 -20.57 -3.83
N MET A 129 -6.96 -19.49 -4.16
CA MET A 129 -7.39 -18.13 -3.85
C MET A 129 -8.00 -17.46 -5.07
N ASP A 130 -9.20 -16.94 -4.86
CA ASP A 130 -9.87 -16.01 -5.77
C ASP A 130 -9.88 -14.61 -5.13
N GLU A 131 -10.33 -13.62 -5.92
CA GLU A 131 -10.41 -12.21 -5.54
C GLU A 131 -11.20 -12.03 -4.23
N ASP A 132 -12.38 -12.64 -4.14
CA ASP A 132 -13.28 -12.53 -2.98
C ASP A 132 -12.65 -13.10 -1.69
N LYS A 133 -11.98 -14.26 -1.78
CA LYS A 133 -11.28 -14.84 -0.63
C LYS A 133 -10.15 -13.96 -0.14
N ILE A 134 -9.34 -13.41 -1.06
CA ILE A 134 -8.24 -12.50 -0.69
C ILE A 134 -8.81 -11.25 -0.03
N LEU A 135 -9.82 -10.62 -0.63
CA LEU A 135 -10.48 -9.44 -0.05
C LEU A 135 -11.03 -9.73 1.35
N ASN A 136 -11.69 -10.88 1.52
CA ASN A 136 -12.21 -11.28 2.82
C ASN A 136 -11.09 -11.46 3.86
N LEU A 137 -9.92 -11.99 3.50
CA LEU A 137 -8.77 -12.07 4.41
C LEU A 137 -8.32 -10.68 4.88
N PHE A 138 -8.26 -9.70 3.97
CA PHE A 138 -7.89 -8.32 4.31
C PHE A 138 -8.91 -7.61 5.21
N MET A 139 -10.10 -8.18 5.42
CA MET A 139 -11.13 -7.67 6.34
C MET A 139 -11.06 -8.29 7.74
N HIS A 140 -10.13 -9.24 7.98
CA HIS A 140 -10.01 -9.95 9.24
C HIS A 140 -8.58 -9.92 9.82
N PRO A 141 -8.41 -10.05 11.15
CA PRO A 141 -7.09 -10.24 11.74
C PRO A 141 -6.37 -11.46 11.14
N PRO A 142 -5.04 -11.41 10.97
CA PRO A 142 -4.14 -10.33 11.38
C PRO A 142 -3.99 -9.20 10.34
N LEU A 143 -4.59 -9.30 9.15
CA LEU A 143 -4.43 -8.31 8.07
C LEU A 143 -5.22 -7.03 8.34
N TYR A 144 -6.43 -7.16 8.88
CA TYR A 144 -7.19 -6.02 9.41
C TYR A 144 -6.95 -5.86 10.90
N THR A 145 -6.59 -4.66 11.34
CA THR A 145 -6.40 -4.33 12.75
C THR A 145 -7.22 -3.10 13.15
N ASN A 146 -7.92 -3.17 14.27
CA ASN A 146 -8.79 -2.11 14.78
C ASN A 146 -8.30 -1.57 16.14
N ARG A 147 -7.00 -1.69 16.42
CA ARG A 147 -6.38 -1.24 17.68
C ARG A 147 -6.22 0.28 17.76
N TYR A 148 -7.23 1.03 17.30
CA TYR A 148 -7.21 2.49 17.17
C TYR A 148 -6.95 3.19 18.51
N ALA A 149 -7.40 2.60 19.63
CA ALA A 149 -7.10 3.08 20.99
C ALA A 149 -5.59 3.12 21.31
N ASN A 150 -4.79 2.33 20.60
CA ASN A 150 -3.32 2.28 20.73
C ASN A 150 -2.62 3.07 19.61
N GLY A 151 -3.35 3.87 18.83
CA GLY A 151 -2.82 4.61 17.68
C GLY A 151 -2.42 3.72 16.50
N PHE A 152 -2.92 2.49 16.42
CA PHE A 152 -2.58 1.53 15.37
C PHE A 152 -3.82 0.87 14.80
N GLY A 153 -4.04 0.96 13.49
CA GLY A 153 -5.23 0.39 12.87
C GLY A 153 -5.18 0.46 11.35
N THR A 154 -5.92 -0.43 10.70
CA THR A 154 -6.19 -0.37 9.26
C THR A 154 -7.17 0.77 9.03
N VAL A 155 -6.76 1.76 8.24
CA VAL A 155 -7.62 2.90 7.88
C VAL A 155 -8.64 2.46 6.83
N PHE A 156 -8.19 1.73 5.81
CA PHE A 156 -8.99 1.05 4.78
C PHE A 156 -8.14 -0.03 4.12
N THR A 157 -8.76 -0.89 3.31
CA THR A 157 -8.05 -1.76 2.35
C THR A 157 -8.29 -1.22 0.94
N SER A 158 -7.22 -0.94 0.19
CA SER A 158 -7.31 -0.57 -1.22
C SER A 158 -7.15 -1.80 -2.12
N HIS A 159 -7.98 -1.89 -3.15
CA HIS A 159 -8.01 -2.95 -4.14
C HIS A 159 -7.97 -2.33 -5.53
N TYR A 160 -6.82 -2.43 -6.18
CA TYR A 160 -6.58 -1.85 -7.50
C TYR A 160 -6.82 -2.89 -8.60
N ARG A 161 -7.52 -2.49 -9.67
CA ARG A 161 -7.72 -3.29 -10.88
C ARG A 161 -7.15 -2.53 -12.10
N PRO A 162 -5.84 -2.66 -12.37
CA PRO A 162 -5.19 -1.82 -13.38
C PRO A 162 -5.66 -2.06 -14.81
N ALA A 163 -6.13 -3.26 -15.12
CA ALA A 163 -6.69 -3.58 -16.43
C ALA A 163 -7.99 -2.83 -16.75
N THR A 164 -8.78 -2.48 -15.73
CA THR A 164 -10.06 -1.75 -15.87
C THR A 164 -9.98 -0.29 -15.42
N GLY A 165 -8.87 0.12 -14.80
CA GLY A 165 -8.72 1.48 -14.30
C GLY A 165 -9.66 1.77 -13.12
N GLU A 166 -9.92 0.76 -12.28
CA GLU A 166 -10.80 0.83 -11.11
C GLU A 166 -10.00 0.65 -9.81
N VAL A 167 -10.43 1.34 -8.76
CA VAL A 167 -9.97 1.12 -7.39
C VAL A 167 -11.16 1.05 -6.46
N TYR A 168 -11.09 0.14 -5.49
CA TYR A 168 -12.10 -0.03 -4.45
C TYR A 168 -11.43 0.14 -3.09
N TYR A 169 -12.03 0.94 -2.22
CA TYR A 169 -11.63 1.11 -0.83
C TYR A 169 -12.65 0.44 0.08
N TYR A 170 -12.19 -0.47 0.93
CA TYR A 170 -13.04 -1.26 1.81
C TYR A 170 -12.85 -0.92 3.28
N TRP A 171 -13.99 -0.92 3.99
CA TRP A 171 -14.13 -0.99 5.43
C TRP A 171 -15.01 -2.21 5.77
N PRO A 172 -15.02 -2.72 7.01
CA PRO A 172 -15.80 -3.91 7.36
C PRO A 172 -17.30 -3.83 7.03
N ASN A 173 -17.87 -2.63 6.98
CA ASN A 173 -19.30 -2.40 6.74
C ASN A 173 -19.59 -1.40 5.61
N ASP A 174 -18.58 -1.02 4.82
CA ASP A 174 -18.72 0.00 3.77
C ASP A 174 -17.67 -0.20 2.68
N MET A 175 -17.94 0.33 1.50
CA MET A 175 -17.05 0.25 0.35
C MET A 175 -17.19 1.54 -0.48
N TRP A 176 -16.12 1.91 -1.15
CA TRP A 176 -16.08 3.06 -2.05
C TRP A 176 -15.36 2.70 -3.33
N ASP A 177 -16.03 2.82 -4.46
CA ASP A 177 -15.47 2.63 -5.79
C ASP A 177 -15.09 3.96 -6.44
N CYS A 178 -13.97 3.94 -7.15
CA CYS A 178 -13.51 5.01 -8.03
C CYS A 178 -13.02 4.41 -9.35
N SER A 179 -13.26 5.09 -10.48
CA SER A 179 -12.77 4.68 -11.80
C SER A 179 -12.30 5.89 -12.60
N PHE A 180 -11.28 5.72 -13.44
CA PHE A 180 -10.86 6.76 -14.38
C PHE A 180 -11.96 7.13 -15.39
N SER A 181 -12.79 6.16 -15.78
CA SER A 181 -13.84 6.36 -16.79
C SER A 181 -15.00 7.24 -16.31
N THR A 182 -15.21 7.30 -14.99
CA THR A 182 -16.35 7.96 -14.34
C THR A 182 -15.90 8.78 -13.13
N PHE A 183 -14.67 9.29 -13.17
CA PHE A 183 -14.05 9.94 -12.02
C PHE A 183 -14.83 11.19 -11.59
N VAL A 184 -15.13 11.24 -10.29
CA VAL A 184 -15.73 12.40 -9.63
C VAL A 184 -14.87 12.74 -8.42
N ASP A 185 -14.31 13.95 -8.40
CA ASP A 185 -13.57 14.46 -7.25
C ASP A 185 -14.50 14.49 -6.02
N SER A 186 -14.11 13.77 -4.97
CA SER A 186 -14.96 13.47 -3.84
C SER A 186 -14.15 13.16 -2.59
N SER A 187 -14.77 13.38 -1.43
CA SER A 187 -14.13 13.19 -0.13
C SER A 187 -15.05 12.41 0.82
N ARG A 188 -14.44 11.64 1.72
CA ARG A 188 -15.16 10.81 2.70
C ARG A 188 -14.57 10.99 4.08
N LEU A 189 -15.43 11.30 5.05
CA LEU A 189 -15.04 11.42 6.46
C LEU A 189 -15.28 10.09 7.19
N VAL A 190 -14.23 9.60 7.84
CA VAL A 190 -14.25 8.34 8.60
C VAL A 190 -13.82 8.60 10.04
N ASN A 191 -14.67 8.25 10.99
CA ASN A 191 -14.39 8.38 12.42
C ASN A 191 -13.89 7.05 12.98
N PHE A 192 -12.62 6.99 13.38
CA PHE A 192 -12.04 5.80 14.01
C PHE A 192 -12.24 5.85 15.52
N THR A 193 -13.07 4.96 16.04
CA THR A 193 -13.38 4.83 17.47
C THR A 193 -12.72 3.59 18.06
N PRO A 194 -12.61 3.45 19.40
CA PRO A 194 -12.14 2.20 20.01
C PRO A 194 -12.95 0.95 19.61
N TRP A 195 -14.17 1.12 19.10
CA TRP A 195 -15.08 0.04 18.72
C TRP A 195 -15.07 -0.26 17.21
N GLY A 196 -14.35 0.53 16.41
CA GLY A 196 -14.27 0.38 14.96
C GLY A 196 -14.36 1.70 14.20
N ALA A 197 -14.19 1.60 12.87
CA ALA A 197 -14.42 2.71 11.94
C ALA A 197 -15.94 2.96 11.78
N VAL A 198 -16.36 4.20 11.96
CA VAL A 198 -17.73 4.66 11.80
C VAL A 198 -17.76 5.73 10.70
N MET A 199 -18.56 5.50 9.68
CA MET A 199 -18.70 6.42 8.54
C MET A 199 -19.83 7.40 8.81
N GLU A 200 -19.62 8.70 8.57
CA GLU A 200 -20.73 9.65 8.50
C GLU A 200 -21.47 9.49 7.17
N LYS A 201 -22.80 9.43 7.21
CA LYS A 201 -23.61 9.31 5.99
C LYS A 201 -23.61 10.64 5.22
N GLY A 202 -22.88 10.68 4.11
CA GLY A 202 -22.94 11.75 3.12
C GLY A 202 -21.61 11.98 2.41
N LEU A 203 -21.64 12.11 1.07
CA LEU A 203 -20.51 12.64 0.31
C LEU A 203 -20.35 14.11 0.68
N MET A 204 -19.20 14.47 1.25
CA MET A 204 -18.86 15.88 1.45
C MET A 204 -18.28 16.42 0.14
N PRO A 205 -18.72 17.59 -0.36
CA PRO A 205 -18.02 18.24 -1.47
C PRO A 205 -16.56 18.44 -1.09
N ALA A 206 -15.64 18.19 -2.04
CA ALA A 206 -14.21 18.32 -1.81
C ALA A 206 -13.87 19.68 -1.18
N VAL A 207 -13.12 19.66 -0.08
CA VAL A 207 -12.63 20.89 0.57
C VAL A 207 -11.57 21.49 -0.37
N LYS A 208 -11.89 22.63 -0.99
CA LYS A 208 -10.98 23.41 -1.83
C LYS A 208 -9.83 24.01 -1.02
#